data_AF-A0A2M7W0U3-F1
#
_entry.id   AF-A0A2M7W0U3-F1
#
_cell.length_a   1.000
_cell.length_b   1.000
_cell.length_c   1.000
_cell.angle_alpha   90.00
_cell.angle_beta   90.00
_cell.angle_gamma   90.00
#
_symmetry.space_group_name_H-M   'P 1'
#
loop_
_entity.id
_entity.type
_entity.pdbx_description
1 polymer ?
#
loop_
_entity_poly.entity_id
_entity_poly.type
_entity_poly.pdbx_seq_one_letter_code
_entity_poly.pdbx_strand_id
1 'polypeptide(L)'
;MSLGVPVISADIGAVREMVGQFALLADPKKPETAEPLLYQAAKKRVPAEQLRKGMAHAKEFTWAKTAAKTVDSIIDFVQTHKPKREQV
;
A
#
# COMPACT_ATOMS: atom_id res chain seq x y z
N MET A 1 -1.24 8.44 4.53
CA MET A 1 -1.90 9.05 3.34
C MET A 1 -3.28 9.61 3.65
N SER A 2 -4.16 8.90 4.35
CA SER A 2 -5.57 9.31 4.58
C SER A 2 -5.78 10.66 5.28
N LEU A 3 -4.80 11.13 6.05
CA LEU A 3 -4.82 12.44 6.73
C LEU A 3 -4.22 13.58 5.89
N GLY A 4 -3.89 13.34 4.61
CA GLY A 4 -3.28 14.35 3.73
C GLY A 4 -1.83 14.72 4.07
N VAL A 5 -1.15 13.92 4.90
CA VAL A 5 0.26 14.10 5.24
C VAL A 5 1.19 13.38 4.25
N PRO A 6 2.38 13.95 3.94
CA PRO A 6 3.41 13.26 3.18
C PRO A 6 3.77 11.92 3.83
N VAL A 7 4.01 10.91 3.00
CA VAL A 7 4.52 9.60 3.43
C VAL A 7 5.89 9.41 2.81
N ILE A 8 6.87 9.05 3.64
CA ILE A 8 8.17 8.55 3.22
C ILE A 8 8.22 7.09 3.62
N SER A 9 8.56 6.21 2.69
CA SER A 9 8.63 4.77 2.96
C SER A 9 9.70 4.08 2.11
N ALA A 10 9.94 2.81 2.41
CA ALA A 10 10.85 1.98 1.64
C ALA A 10 10.25 1.59 0.28
N ASP A 11 11.09 1.65 -0.75
CA ASP A 11 10.76 1.24 -2.11
C ASP A 11 10.83 -0.29 -2.27
N ILE A 12 9.91 -1.03 -1.63
CA ILE A 12 9.95 -2.49 -1.60
C ILE A 12 8.57 -3.14 -1.58
N GLY A 13 8.45 -4.28 -2.29
CA GLY A 13 7.31 -5.21 -2.20
C GLY A 13 5.94 -4.55 -2.23
N ALA A 14 5.08 -4.97 -1.30
CA ALA A 14 3.72 -4.49 -1.18
C ALA A 14 3.63 -2.98 -0.85
N VAL A 15 4.67 -2.38 -0.25
CA VAL A 15 4.68 -0.94 0.01
C VAL A 15 4.75 -0.19 -1.31
N ARG A 16 5.72 -0.52 -2.18
CA ARG A 16 5.85 0.09 -3.52
C ARG A 16 4.54 -0.02 -4.32
N GLU A 17 3.93 -1.21 -4.30
CA GLU A 17 2.66 -1.46 -4.99
C GLU A 17 1.51 -0.61 -4.41
N MET A 18 1.39 -0.55 -3.08
CA MET A 18 0.33 0.17 -2.40
C MET A 18 0.45 1.68 -2.60
N VAL A 19 1.64 2.25 -2.39
CA VAL A 19 1.81 3.71 -2.32
C VAL A 19 2.26 4.33 -3.63
N GLY A 20 3.01 3.60 -4.46
CA GLY A 20 3.50 4.03 -5.77
C GLY A 20 3.93 5.50 -5.83
N GLN A 21 3.38 6.24 -6.79
CA GLN A 21 3.64 7.67 -7.00
C GLN A 21 3.08 8.60 -5.90
N PHE A 22 2.30 8.08 -4.96
CA PHE A 22 1.62 8.89 -3.93
C PHE A 22 2.44 9.06 -2.64
N ALA A 23 3.60 8.43 -2.57
CA ALA A 23 4.57 8.61 -1.48
C ALA A 23 5.97 8.92 -2.03
N LEU A 24 6.85 9.37 -1.15
CA LEU A 24 8.27 9.48 -1.41
C LEU A 24 8.93 8.14 -1.05
N LEU A 25 9.56 7.49 -2.02
CA LEU A 25 10.10 6.15 -1.85
C LEU A 25 11.64 6.19 -1.82
N ALA A 26 12.21 5.68 -0.73
CA ALA A 26 13.66 5.55 -0.52
C ALA A 26 14.12 4.11 -0.75
N ASP A 27 15.33 3.91 -1.25
CA ASP A 27 15.92 2.57 -1.33
C ASP A 27 16.28 2.09 0.09
N PRO A 28 15.66 1.02 0.62
CA PRO A 28 15.92 0.55 1.97
C PRO A 28 17.35 0.02 2.18
N LYS A 29 18.09 -0.26 1.10
CA LYS A 29 19.49 -0.69 1.17
C LYS A 29 20.48 0.47 1.12
N LYS A 30 19.99 1.69 0.90
CA LYS A 30 20.78 2.92 0.77
C LYS A 30 20.14 4.03 1.61
N PRO A 31 20.36 4.04 2.94
CA PRO A 31 19.75 5.01 3.85
C PRO A 31 19.94 6.48 3.43
N GLU A 32 21.06 6.79 2.77
CA GLU A 32 21.38 8.11 2.20
C GLU A 32 20.32 8.62 1.21
N THR A 33 19.56 7.71 0.58
CA THR A 33 18.47 8.09 -0.33
C THR A 33 17.25 8.66 0.39
N ALA A 34 17.10 8.41 1.70
CA ALA A 34 16.00 8.95 2.49
C ALA A 34 16.23 10.41 2.92
N GLU A 35 17.48 10.82 3.08
CA GLU A 35 17.84 12.19 3.51
C GLU A 35 17.18 13.29 2.67
N PRO A 36 17.34 13.33 1.33
CA PRO A 36 16.73 14.39 0.51
C PRO A 36 15.19 14.38 0.60
N LEU A 37 14.57 13.21 0.78
CA LEU A 37 13.12 13.06 0.91
C LEU A 37 12.62 13.63 2.25
N LEU A 38 13.36 13.39 3.32
CA LEU A 38 13.10 13.97 4.64
C LEU A 38 13.20 15.49 4.59
N TYR A 39 14.22 16.04 3.94
CA TYR A 39 14.33 17.49 3.73
C TYR A 39 13.15 18.04 2.92
N GLN A 40 12.76 17.36 1.84
CA GLN A 40 11.62 17.77 1.03
C GLN A 40 10.33 17.83 1.87
N ALA A 41 10.06 16.80 2.67
CA ALA A 41 8.90 16.75 3.55
C ALA A 41 8.94 17.84 4.64
N ALA A 42 10.08 17.99 5.32
CA ALA A 42 10.25 18.98 6.40
C ALA A 42 10.09 20.42 5.91
N LYS A 43 10.53 20.71 4.67
CA LYS A 43 10.37 22.03 4.05
C LYS A 43 9.03 22.24 3.36
N LYS A 44 8.06 21.33 3.55
CA LYS A 44 6.73 21.36 2.90
C LYS A 44 6.83 21.49 1.37
N ARG A 45 7.85 20.88 0.77
CA ARG A 45 8.11 20.89 -0.68
C ARG A 45 7.47 19.70 -1.42
N VAL A 46 6.56 18.99 -0.76
CA VAL A 46 5.75 17.95 -1.41
C VAL A 46 4.57 18.62 -2.09
N PRO A 47 4.38 18.43 -3.41
CA PRO A 47 3.29 19.06 -4.14
C PRO A 47 1.92 18.79 -3.49
N ALA A 48 1.12 19.84 -3.29
CA ALA A 48 -0.22 19.71 -2.72
C ALA A 48 -1.11 18.74 -3.53
N GLU A 49 -0.92 18.70 -4.85
CA GLU A 49 -1.61 17.76 -5.72
C GLU A 49 -1.26 16.31 -5.41
N GLN A 50 0.02 16.00 -5.15
CA GLN A 50 0.46 14.66 -4.76
C GLN A 50 -0.20 14.22 -3.46
N LEU A 51 -0.28 15.12 -2.47
CA LEU A 51 -0.97 14.87 -1.19
C LEU A 51 -2.47 14.62 -1.39
N ARG A 52 -3.12 15.43 -2.23
CA ARG A 52 -4.55 15.28 -2.56
C ARG A 52 -4.83 13.97 -3.27
N LYS A 53 -4.03 13.61 -4.28
CA LYS A 53 -4.15 12.35 -5.02
C LYS A 53 -3.88 11.16 -4.10
N GLY A 54 -2.87 11.23 -3.25
CA GLY A 54 -2.57 10.18 -2.28
C GLY A 54 -3.69 9.99 -1.25
N MET A 55 -4.31 11.06 -0.77
CA MET A 55 -5.47 10.96 0.10
C MET A 55 -6.68 10.34 -0.63
N ALA A 56 -6.90 10.66 -1.91
CA ALA A 56 -7.94 10.01 -2.70
C ALA A 56 -7.67 8.51 -2.90
N HIS A 57 -6.44 8.14 -3.24
CA HIS A 57 -5.99 6.75 -3.37
C HIS A 57 -6.18 5.96 -2.07
N ALA A 58 -5.84 6.55 -0.92
CA ALA A 58 -6.00 5.91 0.38
C ALA A 58 -7.46 5.53 0.71
N LYS A 59 -8.45 6.24 0.14
CA LYS A 59 -9.88 5.92 0.33
C LYS A 59 -10.29 4.61 -0.36
N GLU A 60 -9.49 4.11 -1.30
CA GLU A 60 -9.77 2.83 -1.97
C GLU A 60 -9.41 1.60 -1.11
N PHE A 61 -8.65 1.81 -0.02
CA PHE A 61 -8.21 0.76 0.91
C PHE A 61 -9.13 0.75 2.13
N THR A 62 -10.30 0.14 1.98
CA THR A 62 -11.28 -0.01 3.06
C THR A 62 -11.29 -1.43 3.61
N TRP A 63 -11.60 -1.57 4.90
CA TRP A 63 -11.81 -2.88 5.51
C TRP A 63 -12.98 -3.65 4.89
N ALA A 64 -14.02 -2.96 4.43
CA ALA A 64 -15.13 -3.60 3.70
C ALA A 64 -14.65 -4.28 2.41
N LYS A 65 -13.80 -3.59 1.62
CA LYS A 65 -13.20 -4.16 0.40
C LYS A 65 -12.26 -5.33 0.72
N THR A 66 -11.45 -5.21 1.78
CA THR A 66 -10.60 -6.30 2.25
C THR A 66 -11.42 -7.52 2.63
N ALA A 67 -12.45 -7.35 3.47
CA ALA A 67 -13.30 -8.45 3.92
C ALA A 67 -13.99 -9.18 2.76
N ALA A 68 -14.56 -8.44 1.80
CA ALA A 68 -15.16 -9.02 0.61
C ALA A 68 -14.16 -9.87 -0.19
N LYS A 69 -12.98 -9.31 -0.52
CA LYS A 69 -11.93 -10.01 -1.26
C LYS A 69 -11.38 -11.23 -0.53
N THR A 70 -11.28 -11.17 0.80
CA THR A 70 -10.86 -12.30 1.63
C THR A 70 -11.88 -13.43 1.55
N VAL A 71 -13.17 -13.13 1.66
CA VAL A 71 -14.24 -14.13 1.50
C VAL A 71 -14.21 -14.73 0.09
N ASP A 72 -14.08 -13.91 -0.95
CA ASP A 72 -13.97 -14.39 -2.34
C ASP A 72 -12.81 -15.39 -2.50
N SER A 73 -11.66 -15.08 -1.90
CA SER A 73 -10.47 -15.94 -1.94
C SER A 73 -10.69 -17.28 -1.21
N ILE A 74 -11.44 -17.27 -0.11
CA ILE A 74 -11.81 -18.50 0.62
C ILE A 74 -12.79 -19.35 -0.21
N ILE A 75 -13.78 -18.71 -0.82
CA ILE A 75 -14.77 -19.40 -1.68
C ILE A 75 -14.07 -20.03 -2.88
N ASP A 76 -13.20 -19.28 -3.58
CA ASP A 76 -12.42 -19.77 -4.70
C ASP A 76 -11.57 -21.00 -4.31
N PHE A 77 -10.89 -20.94 -3.16
CA PHE A 77 -10.13 -22.07 -2.63
C PHE A 77 -11.01 -23.31 -2.42
N VAL A 78 -12.16 -23.16 -1.75
CA VAL A 78 -13.08 -24.29 -1.48
C VAL A 78 -13.64 -24.90 -2.77
N GLN A 79 -13.89 -24.08 -3.79
CA GLN A 79 -14.42 -24.54 -5.07
C GLN A 79 -13.37 -25.27 -5.92
N THR A 80 -12.15 -24.76 -5.94
CA THR A 80 -11.04 -25.29 -6.75
C THR A 80 -10.35 -26.49 -6.10
N HIS A 81 -10.36 -26.58 -4.77
CA HIS A 81 -9.69 -27.62 -4.00
C HIS A 81 -10.71 -28.42 -3.18
N LYS A 82 -11.43 -29.36 -3.82
CA LYS A 82 -12.24 -30.35 -3.08
C LYS A 82 -11.29 -31.28 -2.31
N PRO A 83 -11.37 -31.33 -0.96
CA PRO A 83 -10.60 -32.31 -0.21
C PRO A 83 -11.01 -33.71 -0.65
N LYS A 84 -10.03 -34.60 -0.87
CA LYS A 84 -10.30 -36.04 -1.03
C LYS A 84 -11.01 -36.48 0.24
N ARG A 85 -12.29 -36.84 0.17
CA ARG A 85 -12.95 -37.54 1.28
C ARG A 85 -12.20 -38.86 1.44
N GLU A 86 -11.54 -39.06 2.57
CA GLU A 86 -11.07 -40.39 2.97
C GLU A 86 -12.30 -41.29 3.03
N GLN A 87 -12.30 -42.31 2.16
CA GLN A 87 -13.29 -43.37 2.19
C GLN A 87 -12.99 -44.21 3.44
N VAL A 88 -13.87 -44.12 4.43
CA VAL A 88 -13.94 -45.06 5.56
C VAL A 88 -14.87 -46.19 5.18
#